data_AF-A0A8T6G3U0-F1
#
_entry.id   AF-A0A8T6G3U0-F1
#
_cell.length_a   1.000
_cell.length_b   1.000
_cell.length_c   1.000
_cell.angle_alpha   90.00
_cell.angle_beta   90.00
_cell.angle_gamma   90.00
#
_symmetry.space_group_name_H-M   'P 1'
#
loop_
_entity.id
_entity.type
_entity.pdbx_description
1 polymer ?
#
loop_
_entity_poly.entity_id
_entity_poly.type
_entity_poly.pdbx_seq_one_letter_code
_entity_poly.pdbx_strand_id
1 'polypeptide(L)'
;MTQRDSNPDTYDREAEFKHEKQHLTDVVSGIDKDIKGREERASRPIMGPDVRSADAVTSHAKEMLTRLKSARNNPFFGRLDYSDEGREDVRTVYIGRHLVDIKDVPDGLVIKWDVPVADLFYNPSGIYKTPLGKRSASVYLNRSLSIEEAQLLDFEDRLRLPTPRMLTERLSGPSSEQMTDAIETLQPEQYQALSKTDSPVLIVQGAAGTGKSIVALQRIAFVLSPRSKVGILGRNPSPDRVIMFGPSPAFLKYVSGLLPGLDVQNVRQQTITQWMLGQFTPRARVTLKGGEERVLNDLMSRQRFGKIQVQAHLFKGSLKMKRLLDNYVRELKRNSERNTRRQSSNIISRLSLNISVADFRNRVDNAFSTHPELNAARAFLIDGLAELMTLTLPTPPRRRNAPRSEVVAVHRKVVERELEYSCPFHDFKGEYVRLMSGPDVIMNYSKGALDWDAANDICQTVPRNSTGRSLGLTDLAAALYLDYALNGFINERQRENFEHVVVDEAQDVSPIEMELLRIHSVNDNFTILGDLETVSVSNQDKD
;
A
#
# COMPACT_ATOMS: atom_id res chain seq x y z
N MET A 1 4.46 -8.13 -76.13
CA MET A 1 3.64 -7.15 -75.41
C MET A 1 3.53 -7.62 -73.97
N THR A 2 4.30 -6.99 -73.11
CA THR A 2 4.37 -7.19 -71.66
C THR A 2 3.20 -6.45 -71.02
N GLN A 3 2.27 -7.18 -70.39
CA GLN A 3 1.36 -6.58 -69.41
C GLN A 3 1.94 -6.82 -68.02
N ARG A 4 2.22 -5.70 -67.34
CA ARG A 4 2.60 -5.61 -65.94
C ARG A 4 1.37 -5.90 -65.09
N ASP A 5 1.34 -7.04 -64.41
CA ASP A 5 0.53 -7.21 -63.22
C ASP A 5 1.33 -6.71 -62.01
N SER A 6 1.10 -5.43 -61.66
CA SER A 6 1.56 -4.86 -60.38
C SER A 6 0.53 -5.18 -59.31
N ASN A 7 0.80 -6.21 -58.51
CA ASN A 7 0.04 -6.58 -57.32
C ASN A 7 0.53 -5.70 -56.14
N PRO A 8 -0.28 -4.83 -55.53
CA PRO A 8 0.20 -3.78 -54.61
C PRO A 8 0.16 -4.15 -53.11
N ASP A 9 0.27 -5.42 -52.70
CA ASP A 9 0.19 -5.78 -51.27
C ASP A 9 1.01 -7.04 -50.90
N THR A 10 2.30 -7.07 -51.27
CA THR A 10 3.25 -7.96 -50.57
C THR A 10 3.81 -7.22 -49.36
N TYR A 11 3.29 -7.53 -48.18
CA TYR A 11 3.87 -7.06 -46.93
C TYR A 11 5.32 -7.51 -46.80
N ASP A 12 6.24 -6.59 -47.03
CA ASP A 12 7.67 -6.83 -46.93
C ASP A 12 8.12 -6.57 -45.48
N ARG A 13 8.10 -7.63 -44.68
CA ARG A 13 8.58 -7.60 -43.28
C ARG A 13 10.04 -7.15 -43.19
N GLU A 14 10.87 -7.42 -44.20
CA GLU A 14 12.27 -7.01 -44.21
C GLU A 14 12.40 -5.49 -44.44
N ALA A 15 11.58 -4.92 -45.33
CA ALA A 15 11.53 -3.48 -45.54
C ALA A 15 11.05 -2.73 -44.29
N GLU A 16 10.02 -3.22 -43.62
CA GLU A 16 9.51 -2.66 -42.36
C GLU A 16 10.54 -2.77 -41.23
N PHE A 17 11.20 -3.93 -41.07
CA PHE A 17 12.27 -4.11 -40.09
C PHE A 17 13.41 -3.11 -40.33
N LYS A 18 13.80 -2.93 -41.59
CA LYS A 18 14.86 -1.99 -41.97
C LYS A 18 14.46 -0.54 -41.70
N HIS A 19 13.20 -0.18 -41.97
CA HIS A 19 12.67 1.13 -41.66
C HIS A 19 12.72 1.42 -40.15
N GLU A 20 12.20 0.52 -39.32
CA GLU A 20 12.21 0.69 -37.86
C GLU A 20 13.64 0.70 -37.29
N LYS A 21 14.55 -0.13 -37.82
CA LYS A 21 15.96 -0.12 -37.44
C LYS A 21 16.64 1.21 -37.77
N GLN A 22 16.35 1.79 -38.94
CA GLN A 22 16.88 3.09 -39.33
C GLN A 22 16.33 4.19 -38.41
N HIS A 23 15.02 4.19 -38.17
CA HIS A 23 14.38 5.15 -37.27
C HIS A 23 14.96 5.09 -35.85
N LEU A 24 15.14 3.88 -35.29
CA LEU A 24 15.81 3.70 -34.00
C LEU A 24 17.22 4.30 -33.99
N THR A 25 18.00 4.06 -35.04
CA THR A 25 19.37 4.59 -35.16
C THR A 25 19.36 6.12 -35.18
N ASP A 26 18.42 6.72 -35.90
CA ASP A 26 18.28 8.18 -36.01
C ASP A 26 17.84 8.80 -34.68
N VAL A 27 16.89 8.18 -33.97
CA VAL A 27 16.45 8.62 -32.63
C VAL A 27 17.58 8.50 -31.60
N VAL A 28 18.31 7.38 -31.56
CA VAL A 28 19.44 7.18 -30.64
C VAL A 28 20.56 8.20 -30.91
N SER A 29 20.88 8.45 -32.19
CA SER A 29 21.82 9.50 -32.59
C SER A 29 21.35 10.90 -32.15
N GLY A 30 20.04 11.17 -32.26
CA GLY A 30 19.43 12.40 -31.74
C GLY A 30 19.55 12.54 -30.22
N ILE A 31 19.29 11.47 -29.47
CA ILE A 31 19.44 11.42 -28.02
C ILE A 31 20.91 11.67 -27.63
N ASP A 32 21.87 11.04 -28.30
CA ASP A 32 23.30 11.23 -28.03
C ASP A 32 23.74 12.68 -28.27
N LYS A 33 23.23 13.33 -29.32
CA LYS A 33 23.46 14.76 -29.56
C LYS A 33 22.87 15.65 -28.46
N ASP A 34 21.63 15.37 -28.01
CA ASP A 34 20.99 16.17 -26.96
C ASP A 34 21.66 15.97 -25.59
N ILE A 35 22.05 14.73 -25.25
CA ILE A 35 22.85 14.42 -24.05
C ILE A 35 24.13 15.24 -24.08
N LYS A 36 24.92 15.17 -25.16
CA LYS A 36 26.18 15.91 -25.28
C LYS A 36 25.96 17.42 -25.16
N GLY A 37 24.97 17.96 -25.86
CA GLY A 37 24.63 19.38 -25.80
C GLY A 37 24.14 19.83 -24.42
N ARG A 38 23.54 18.96 -23.62
CA ARG A 38 23.12 19.25 -22.23
C ARG A 38 24.27 19.10 -21.23
N GLU A 39 25.15 18.12 -21.39
CA GLU A 39 26.35 17.97 -20.56
C GLU A 39 27.31 19.16 -20.72
N GLU A 40 27.48 19.64 -21.96
CA GLU A 40 28.25 20.86 -22.24
C GLU A 40 27.63 22.10 -21.58
N ARG A 41 26.30 22.20 -21.57
CA ARG A 41 25.58 23.29 -20.88
C ARG A 41 25.64 23.17 -19.36
N ALA A 42 25.57 21.95 -18.82
CA ALA A 42 25.66 21.68 -17.38
C ALA A 42 27.08 21.90 -16.82
N SER A 43 28.11 21.78 -17.66
CA SER A 43 29.51 22.09 -17.32
C SER A 43 29.80 23.59 -17.29
N ARG A 44 28.90 24.43 -17.81
CA ARG A 44 29.02 25.89 -17.71
C ARG A 44 28.43 26.35 -16.36
N PRO A 45 29.09 27.28 -15.65
CA PRO A 45 28.54 27.82 -14.41
C PRO A 45 27.18 28.47 -14.65
N ILE A 46 26.14 27.98 -13.99
CA ILE A 46 24.81 28.61 -14.01
C ILE A 46 24.89 29.86 -13.11
N MET A 47 25.19 31.02 -13.70
CA MET A 47 25.08 32.31 -13.02
C MET A 47 23.60 32.73 -13.00
N GLY A 48 22.88 32.30 -11.96
CA GLY A 48 21.57 32.85 -11.61
C GLY A 48 21.69 33.97 -10.56
N PRO A 49 20.67 34.82 -10.39
CA PRO A 49 20.68 35.89 -9.39
C PRO A 49 20.59 35.39 -7.92
N ASP A 50 20.18 34.13 -7.69
CA ASP A 50 20.07 33.50 -6.36
C ASP A 50 20.49 32.01 -6.42
N VAL A 51 21.18 31.54 -5.37
CA VAL A 51 21.70 30.18 -5.18
C VAL A 51 20.58 29.13 -5.26
N ARG A 52 19.41 29.42 -4.70
CA ARG A 52 18.27 28.48 -4.70
C ARG A 52 17.75 28.19 -6.10
N SER A 53 17.67 29.21 -6.95
CA SER A 53 17.30 29.06 -8.36
C SER A 53 18.37 28.30 -9.15
N ALA A 54 19.66 28.53 -8.87
CA ALA A 54 20.74 27.79 -9.51
C ALA A 54 20.71 26.30 -9.12
N ASP A 55 20.47 25.97 -7.85
CA ASP A 55 20.35 24.60 -7.36
C ASP A 55 19.14 23.86 -7.96
N ALA A 56 17.99 24.54 -8.08
CA ALA A 56 16.79 23.96 -8.69
C ALA A 56 17.01 23.66 -10.19
N VAL A 57 17.62 24.59 -10.93
CA VAL A 57 17.94 24.39 -12.37
C VAL A 57 18.95 23.26 -12.55
N THR A 58 19.98 23.19 -11.70
CA THR A 58 21.00 22.14 -11.77
C THR A 58 20.40 20.77 -11.44
N SER A 59 19.54 20.68 -10.43
CA SER A 59 18.83 19.46 -10.05
C SER A 59 17.93 18.97 -11.18
N HIS A 60 17.14 19.87 -11.78
CA HIS A 60 16.26 19.55 -12.90
C HIS A 60 17.05 19.11 -14.15
N ALA A 61 18.16 19.78 -14.46
CA ALA A 61 19.02 19.42 -15.58
C ALA A 61 19.66 18.03 -15.40
N LYS A 62 20.10 17.69 -14.18
CA LYS A 62 20.60 16.35 -13.84
C LYS A 62 19.53 15.29 -14.00
N GLU A 63 18.32 15.54 -13.49
CA GLU A 63 17.18 14.61 -13.61
C GLU A 63 16.82 14.34 -15.08
N MET A 64 16.76 15.38 -15.91
CA MET A 64 16.53 15.23 -17.36
C MET A 64 17.66 14.44 -18.05
N LEU A 65 18.92 14.69 -17.69
CA LEU A 65 20.06 13.93 -18.22
C LEU A 65 19.98 12.46 -17.84
N THR A 66 19.60 12.13 -16.61
CA THR A 66 19.40 10.75 -16.18
C THR A 66 18.29 10.07 -16.98
N ARG A 67 17.17 10.76 -17.23
CA ARG A 67 16.06 10.25 -18.07
C ARG A 67 16.51 9.99 -19.51
N LEU A 68 17.22 10.91 -20.14
CA LEU A 68 17.72 10.73 -21.51
C LEU A 68 18.74 9.59 -21.60
N LYS A 69 19.65 9.47 -20.63
CA LYS A 69 20.60 8.35 -20.56
C LYS A 69 19.89 7.01 -20.40
N SER A 70 18.81 6.97 -19.61
CA SER A 70 17.97 5.77 -19.47
C SER A 70 17.21 5.44 -20.76
N ALA A 71 16.68 6.46 -21.46
CA ALA A 71 15.97 6.28 -22.72
C ALA A 71 16.88 5.79 -23.86
N ARG A 72 18.18 6.12 -23.82
CA ARG A 72 19.13 5.79 -24.90
C ARG A 72 19.12 4.31 -25.30
N ASN A 73 19.06 3.40 -24.32
CA ASN A 73 19.17 1.95 -24.58
C ASN A 73 17.87 1.33 -25.10
N ASN A 74 16.72 1.86 -24.68
CA ASN A 74 15.39 1.44 -25.14
C ASN A 74 14.48 2.69 -25.19
N PRO A 75 14.53 3.45 -26.30
CA PRO A 75 13.86 4.76 -26.38
C PRO A 75 12.35 4.62 -26.52
N PHE A 76 11.89 3.62 -27.27
CA PHE A 76 10.48 3.33 -27.52
C PHE A 76 10.29 1.83 -27.73
N PHE A 77 9.12 1.33 -27.38
CA PHE A 77 8.76 -0.09 -27.47
C PHE A 77 7.49 -0.32 -28.27
N GLY A 78 6.80 0.75 -28.66
CA GLY A 78 5.55 0.66 -29.39
C GLY A 78 5.47 1.72 -30.47
N ARG A 79 4.81 1.40 -31.58
CA ARG A 79 4.37 2.33 -32.60
C ARG A 79 2.87 2.23 -32.79
N LEU A 80 2.21 3.38 -32.85
CA LEU A 80 0.78 3.49 -33.06
C LEU A 80 0.51 4.43 -34.23
N ASP A 81 -0.21 3.94 -35.23
CA ASP A 81 -0.77 4.77 -36.30
C ASP A 81 -2.28 4.88 -36.10
N TYR A 82 -2.79 6.08 -35.85
CA TYR A 82 -4.21 6.31 -35.54
C TYR A 82 -4.75 7.59 -36.20
N SER A 83 -6.07 7.65 -36.41
CA SER A 83 -6.80 8.88 -36.75
C SER A 83 -7.84 9.18 -35.67
N ASP A 84 -7.98 10.45 -35.32
CA ASP A 84 -9.08 10.91 -34.45
C ASP A 84 -10.39 10.94 -35.26
N GLU A 85 -11.52 10.70 -34.58
CA GLU A 85 -12.85 10.89 -35.17
C GLU A 85 -13.03 12.31 -35.73
N GLY A 86 -13.40 12.40 -37.02
CA GLY A 86 -13.54 13.67 -37.75
C GLY A 86 -12.24 14.22 -38.37
N ARG A 87 -11.15 13.44 -38.34
CA ARG A 87 -9.88 13.75 -39.00
C ARG A 87 -9.48 12.65 -39.98
N GLU A 88 -9.05 13.05 -41.17
CA GLU A 88 -8.54 12.12 -42.19
C GLU A 88 -7.02 11.93 -42.10
N ASP A 89 -6.29 12.77 -41.32
CA ASP A 89 -4.86 12.61 -41.11
C ASP A 89 -4.56 11.43 -40.18
N VAL A 90 -3.89 10.40 -40.73
CA VAL A 90 -3.27 9.33 -39.94
C VAL A 90 -2.00 9.88 -39.29
N ARG A 91 -1.90 9.74 -37.98
CA ARG A 91 -0.75 10.18 -37.19
C ARG A 91 0.04 8.98 -36.70
N THR A 92 1.34 9.03 -36.91
CA THR A 92 2.28 8.06 -36.36
C THR A 92 2.86 8.59 -35.05
N VAL A 93 2.82 7.76 -34.02
CA VAL A 93 3.34 8.09 -32.70
C VAL A 93 4.08 6.90 -32.11
N TYR A 94 5.30 7.14 -31.64
CA TYR A 94 6.10 6.16 -30.91
C TYR A 94 5.84 6.27 -29.41
N ILE A 95 5.75 5.12 -28.73
CA ILE A 95 5.44 5.01 -27.32
C ILE A 95 6.67 4.47 -26.59
N GLY A 96 7.09 5.20 -25.56
CA GLY A 96 8.27 4.87 -24.78
C GLY A 96 8.10 5.17 -23.30
N ARG A 97 9.16 4.88 -22.54
CA ARG A 97 9.20 5.10 -21.09
C ARG A 97 9.34 6.57 -20.72
N HIS A 98 10.00 7.35 -21.56
CA HIS A 98 10.23 8.77 -21.38
C HIS A 98 9.75 9.55 -22.59
N LEU A 99 9.35 10.81 -22.36
CA LEU A 99 9.10 11.74 -23.46
C LEU A 99 10.44 12.08 -24.12
N VAL A 100 10.57 11.81 -25.41
CA VAL A 100 11.72 12.21 -26.22
C VAL A 100 11.19 12.96 -27.44
N ASP A 101 11.74 14.13 -27.71
CA ASP A 101 11.37 14.95 -28.87
C ASP A 101 12.64 15.32 -29.63
N ILE A 102 12.93 14.56 -30.70
CA ILE A 102 14.06 14.83 -31.58
C ILE A 102 13.53 15.54 -32.83
N LYS A 103 13.59 16.88 -32.83
CA LYS A 103 13.08 17.72 -33.93
C LYS A 103 13.69 17.45 -35.30
N ASP A 104 14.92 16.95 -35.32
CA ASP A 104 15.67 16.68 -36.55
C ASP A 104 15.31 15.32 -37.19
N VAL A 105 14.49 14.50 -36.51
CA VAL A 105 14.09 13.16 -36.96
C VAL A 105 12.59 13.18 -37.27
N PRO A 106 12.16 12.81 -38.49
CA PRO A 106 10.75 12.61 -38.80
C PRO A 106 10.12 11.61 -37.83
N ASP A 107 8.95 11.95 -37.29
CA ASP A 107 8.26 11.17 -36.25
C ASP A 107 9.12 10.87 -35.00
N GLY A 108 10.17 11.67 -34.76
CA GLY A 108 11.08 11.55 -33.61
C GLY A 108 10.47 11.92 -32.25
N LEU A 109 9.14 12.10 -32.19
CA LEU A 109 8.40 12.32 -30.96
C LEU A 109 7.99 10.98 -30.36
N VAL A 110 8.68 10.58 -29.31
CA VAL A 110 8.31 9.47 -28.45
C VAL A 110 7.47 9.99 -27.30
N ILE A 111 6.21 9.59 -27.25
CA ILE A 111 5.32 9.92 -26.13
C ILE A 111 5.49 8.92 -24.99
N LYS A 112 5.23 9.39 -23.77
CA LYS A 112 5.27 8.52 -22.60
C LYS A 112 4.08 7.56 -22.60
N TRP A 113 4.30 6.31 -22.20
CA TRP A 113 3.26 5.28 -22.06
C TRP A 113 2.07 5.69 -21.16
N ASP A 114 2.21 6.77 -20.39
CA ASP A 114 1.27 7.34 -19.44
C ASP A 114 0.61 8.70 -19.86
N VAL A 115 0.71 9.17 -21.13
CA VAL A 115 -0.18 10.21 -21.77
C VAL A 115 -1.44 9.75 -22.58
N PRO A 116 -2.68 10.22 -22.32
CA PRO A 116 -3.95 9.54 -22.69
C PRO A 116 -4.07 8.77 -24.02
N VAL A 117 -3.49 9.28 -25.10
CA VAL A 117 -3.48 8.62 -26.41
C VAL A 117 -2.80 7.24 -26.41
N ALA A 118 -1.82 7.00 -25.53
CA ALA A 118 -1.16 5.69 -25.44
C ALA A 118 -2.08 4.58 -24.89
N ASP A 119 -3.28 4.91 -24.38
CA ASP A 119 -4.30 3.91 -24.06
C ASP A 119 -4.69 3.09 -25.29
N LEU A 120 -4.63 3.67 -26.50
CA LEU A 120 -4.93 3.00 -27.77
C LEU A 120 -3.95 1.87 -28.10
N PHE A 121 -2.73 1.91 -27.56
CA PHE A 121 -1.74 0.85 -27.72
C PHE A 121 -2.12 -0.42 -26.94
N TYR A 122 -2.69 -0.25 -25.74
CA TYR A 122 -3.13 -1.38 -24.91
C TYR A 122 -4.58 -1.78 -25.16
N ASN A 123 -5.42 -0.81 -25.52
CA ASN A 123 -6.84 -0.99 -25.80
C ASN A 123 -7.20 -0.39 -27.17
N PRO A 124 -6.98 -1.13 -28.25
CA PRO A 124 -7.23 -0.66 -29.62
C PRO A 124 -8.70 -0.60 -30.01
N SER A 125 -9.62 -0.82 -29.06
CA SER A 125 -11.08 -0.64 -29.26
C SER A 125 -11.49 0.79 -29.63
N GLY A 126 -10.54 1.74 -29.62
CA GLY A 126 -10.70 3.02 -30.30
C GLY A 126 -11.33 4.13 -29.47
N ILE A 127 -11.33 4.03 -28.14
CA ILE A 127 -11.80 5.10 -27.24
C ILE A 127 -10.77 5.34 -26.15
N TYR A 128 -10.32 6.60 -26.00
CA TYR A 128 -9.39 7.02 -24.96
C TYR A 128 -9.91 8.25 -24.21
N LYS A 129 -9.52 8.42 -22.94
CA LYS A 129 -10.00 9.49 -22.06
C LYS A 129 -9.02 10.66 -22.02
N THR A 130 -9.38 11.81 -22.58
CA THR A 130 -8.57 13.04 -22.47
C THR A 130 -9.08 13.96 -21.36
N PRO A 131 -8.28 14.96 -20.90
CA PRO A 131 -8.77 15.97 -19.97
C PRO A 131 -10.00 16.75 -20.45
N LEU A 132 -10.24 16.80 -21.77
CA LEU A 132 -11.36 17.47 -22.42
C LEU A 132 -12.58 16.56 -22.65
N GLY A 133 -12.48 15.27 -22.30
CA GLY A 133 -13.55 14.28 -22.51
C GLY A 133 -13.05 13.01 -23.20
N LYS A 134 -13.98 12.07 -23.43
CA LYS A 134 -13.71 10.85 -24.22
C LYS A 134 -13.53 11.24 -25.69
N ARG A 135 -12.52 10.66 -26.34
CA ARG A 135 -12.29 10.80 -27.78
C ARG A 135 -12.28 9.43 -28.40
N SER A 136 -12.87 9.30 -29.59
CA SER A 136 -12.76 8.09 -30.38
C SER A 136 -11.66 8.23 -31.43
N ALA A 137 -10.93 7.16 -31.66
CA ALA A 137 -9.88 7.07 -32.67
C ALA A 137 -9.92 5.71 -33.34
N SER A 138 -9.62 5.69 -34.63
CA SER A 138 -9.43 4.45 -35.39
C SER A 138 -7.94 4.12 -35.40
N VAL A 139 -7.58 2.92 -34.92
CA VAL A 139 -6.19 2.44 -34.89
C VAL A 139 -5.95 1.62 -36.16
N TYR A 140 -4.97 2.04 -36.97
CA TYR A 140 -4.60 1.38 -38.22
C TYR A 140 -3.40 0.45 -38.05
N LEU A 141 -2.45 0.83 -37.21
CA LEU A 141 -1.28 0.01 -36.88
C LEU A 141 -1.03 0.07 -35.37
N ASN A 142 -0.81 -1.09 -34.78
CA ASN A 142 -0.33 -1.23 -33.41
C ASN A 142 0.81 -2.24 -33.40
N ARG A 143 2.04 -1.74 -33.30
CA ARG A 143 3.27 -2.51 -33.42
C ARG A 143 4.05 -2.47 -32.11
N SER A 144 4.39 -3.65 -31.60
CA SER A 144 5.33 -3.84 -30.49
C SER A 144 6.73 -4.01 -31.06
N LEU A 145 7.72 -3.36 -30.46
CA LEU A 145 9.11 -3.37 -30.89
C LEU A 145 9.97 -3.91 -29.74
N SER A 146 10.75 -4.95 -30.00
CA SER A 146 11.68 -5.52 -29.02
C SER A 146 13.05 -4.91 -29.23
N ILE A 147 13.50 -4.07 -28.28
CA ILE A 147 14.76 -3.33 -28.39
C ILE A 147 15.63 -3.63 -27.18
N GLU A 148 16.87 -4.08 -27.43
CA GLU A 148 17.88 -4.28 -26.39
C GLU A 148 19.17 -3.57 -26.77
N GLU A 149 19.77 -2.84 -25.82
CA GLU A 149 21.04 -2.10 -26.00
C GLU A 149 21.09 -1.26 -27.29
N ALA A 150 20.00 -0.53 -27.58
CA ALA A 150 19.82 0.29 -28.79
C ALA A 150 19.82 -0.51 -30.11
N GLN A 151 19.53 -1.81 -30.07
CA GLN A 151 19.37 -2.66 -31.24
C GLN A 151 17.95 -3.22 -31.31
N LEU A 152 17.31 -3.08 -32.48
CA LEU A 152 16.03 -3.71 -32.77
C LEU A 152 16.26 -5.21 -32.96
N LEU A 153 15.65 -6.03 -32.11
CA LEU A 153 15.69 -7.49 -32.19
C LEU A 153 14.59 -8.02 -33.10
N ASP A 154 13.34 -7.60 -32.87
CA ASP A 154 12.17 -8.02 -33.64
C ASP A 154 11.02 -7.01 -33.47
N PHE A 155 9.97 -7.16 -34.26
CA PHE A 155 8.72 -6.42 -34.10
C PHE A 155 7.49 -7.32 -34.34
N GLU A 156 6.37 -6.99 -33.69
CA GLU A 156 5.11 -7.72 -33.76
C GLU A 156 3.93 -6.77 -33.93
N ASP A 157 3.10 -6.99 -34.96
CA ASP A 157 1.87 -6.22 -35.18
C ASP A 157 0.68 -6.86 -34.43
N ARG A 158 0.18 -6.20 -33.38
CA ARG A 158 -0.91 -6.68 -32.50
C ARG A 158 -2.30 -6.47 -33.10
N LEU A 159 -2.44 -5.52 -34.01
CA LEU A 159 -3.62 -5.39 -34.86
C LEU A 159 -3.21 -5.15 -36.30
N ARG A 160 -3.65 -6.07 -37.13
CA ARG A 160 -3.85 -5.91 -38.57
C ARG A 160 -5.19 -6.54 -38.89
N LEU A 161 -6.00 -5.91 -39.74
CA LEU A 161 -7.14 -6.62 -40.35
C LEU A 161 -6.62 -7.94 -40.96
N PRO A 162 -7.31 -9.08 -40.75
CA PRO A 162 -6.66 -10.33 -40.34
C PRO A 162 -6.23 -11.26 -41.49
N THR A 163 -5.20 -12.09 -41.24
CA THR A 163 -5.11 -13.45 -41.78
C THR A 163 -4.86 -14.50 -40.68
N PRO A 164 -5.45 -15.70 -40.75
CA PRO A 164 -5.73 -16.54 -39.58
C PRO A 164 -4.73 -17.71 -39.41
N ARG A 165 -3.44 -17.43 -39.20
CA ARG A 165 -2.44 -18.48 -38.93
C ARG A 165 -1.21 -18.00 -38.13
N MET A 166 -1.34 -17.60 -36.86
CA MET A 166 -0.15 -17.43 -35.99
C MET A 166 -0.43 -17.69 -34.49
N LEU A 167 -1.16 -18.76 -34.16
CA LEU A 167 -1.50 -19.10 -32.76
C LEU A 167 -0.87 -20.40 -32.25
N THR A 168 0.21 -20.89 -32.87
CA THR A 168 0.78 -22.21 -32.53
C THR A 168 2.27 -22.27 -32.22
N GLU A 169 3.03 -21.17 -32.27
CA GLU A 169 4.50 -21.23 -32.07
C GLU A 169 5.03 -20.72 -30.72
N ARG A 170 4.16 -20.28 -29.81
CA ARG A 170 4.59 -19.61 -28.56
C ARG A 170 4.71 -20.47 -27.29
N LEU A 171 4.93 -21.78 -27.42
CA LEU A 171 5.08 -22.69 -26.25
C LEU A 171 6.46 -23.35 -26.10
N SER A 172 7.49 -22.88 -26.81
CA SER A 172 8.81 -23.56 -26.80
C SER A 172 9.99 -22.61 -26.91
N GLY A 173 10.18 -21.77 -25.88
CA GLY A 173 11.40 -20.99 -25.67
C GLY A 173 11.90 -21.14 -24.22
N PRO A 174 13.21 -21.30 -23.98
CA PRO A 174 13.75 -21.50 -22.64
C PRO A 174 13.60 -20.23 -21.79
N SER A 175 13.08 -20.42 -20.59
CA SER A 175 12.85 -19.42 -19.56
C SER A 175 14.11 -19.19 -18.72
N SER A 176 14.96 -18.23 -19.10
CA SER A 176 15.98 -17.72 -18.16
C SER A 176 16.55 -16.30 -18.39
N GLU A 177 15.96 -15.45 -19.24
CA GLU A 177 16.46 -14.08 -19.47
C GLU A 177 15.36 -13.02 -19.64
N GLN A 178 14.20 -13.21 -19.01
CA GLN A 178 13.04 -12.32 -19.18
C GLN A 178 12.62 -11.68 -17.86
N MET A 179 12.95 -10.40 -17.65
CA MET A 179 12.23 -9.57 -16.65
C MET A 179 12.48 -8.06 -16.74
N THR A 180 12.87 -7.52 -17.89
CA THR A 180 13.19 -6.08 -18.01
C THR A 180 12.06 -5.22 -18.55
N ASP A 181 11.01 -5.79 -19.16
CA ASP A 181 9.99 -5.02 -19.88
C ASP A 181 8.54 -5.43 -19.63
N ALA A 182 8.13 -5.31 -18.36
CA ALA A 182 6.75 -5.51 -17.92
C ALA A 182 5.74 -4.65 -18.69
N ILE A 183 6.06 -3.39 -18.99
CA ILE A 183 5.15 -2.47 -19.69
C ILE A 183 4.88 -2.95 -21.13
N GLU A 184 5.88 -3.54 -21.77
CA GLU A 184 5.82 -3.94 -23.19
C GLU A 184 4.94 -5.18 -23.37
N THR A 185 4.96 -6.12 -22.43
CA THR A 185 4.30 -7.43 -22.53
C THR A 185 2.84 -7.46 -22.07
N LEU A 186 2.31 -6.30 -21.63
CA LEU A 186 0.98 -6.16 -21.05
C LEU A 186 -0.12 -6.48 -22.06
N GLN A 187 -0.95 -7.48 -21.75
CA GLN A 187 -2.06 -7.91 -22.62
C GLN A 187 -3.29 -6.98 -22.47
N PRO A 188 -4.16 -6.87 -23.49
CA PRO A 188 -5.36 -6.04 -23.42
C PRO A 188 -6.28 -6.35 -22.23
N GLU A 189 -6.49 -7.63 -21.91
CA GLU A 189 -7.32 -8.06 -20.78
C GLU A 189 -6.69 -7.65 -19.44
N GLN A 190 -5.37 -7.79 -19.31
CA GLN A 190 -4.62 -7.34 -18.14
C GLN A 190 -4.67 -5.83 -17.99
N TYR A 191 -4.52 -5.08 -19.09
CA TYR A 191 -4.62 -3.63 -19.09
C TYR A 191 -6.03 -3.15 -18.71
N GLN A 192 -7.09 -3.80 -19.20
CA GLN A 192 -8.47 -3.49 -18.81
C GLN A 192 -8.70 -3.75 -17.32
N ALA A 193 -8.14 -4.82 -16.76
CA ALA A 193 -8.20 -5.07 -15.32
C ALA A 193 -7.45 -3.97 -14.53
N LEU A 194 -6.26 -3.59 -15.00
CA LEU A 194 -5.41 -2.57 -14.39
C LEU A 194 -5.90 -1.14 -14.55
N SER A 195 -6.76 -0.84 -15.53
CA SER A 195 -7.28 0.51 -15.79
C SER A 195 -8.62 0.81 -15.10
N LYS A 196 -9.25 -0.21 -14.48
CA LYS A 196 -10.45 -0.02 -13.65
C LYS A 196 -10.11 0.78 -12.40
N THR A 197 -10.57 2.02 -12.34
CA THR A 197 -10.39 2.93 -11.18
C THR A 197 -11.72 3.39 -10.57
N ASP A 198 -12.84 2.86 -11.07
CA ASP A 198 -14.19 3.18 -10.58
C ASP A 198 -14.54 2.44 -9.27
N SER A 199 -13.74 1.42 -8.90
CA SER A 199 -13.88 0.66 -7.66
C SER A 199 -12.68 0.93 -6.73
N PRO A 200 -12.91 1.10 -5.41
CA PRO A 200 -11.81 1.24 -4.44
C PRO A 200 -11.00 -0.06 -4.31
N VAL A 201 -11.63 -1.22 -4.50
CA VAL A 201 -10.97 -2.54 -4.36
C VAL A 201 -10.86 -3.24 -5.71
N LEU A 202 -9.65 -3.71 -6.03
CA LEU A 202 -9.34 -4.59 -7.15
C LEU A 202 -8.76 -5.91 -6.60
N ILE A 203 -9.34 -7.04 -7.00
CA ILE A 203 -8.84 -8.38 -6.66
C ILE A 203 -8.32 -9.03 -7.95
N VAL A 204 -7.08 -9.52 -7.91
CA VAL A 204 -6.42 -10.20 -9.03
C VAL A 204 -6.07 -11.62 -8.61
N GLN A 205 -6.78 -12.59 -9.19
CA GLN A 205 -6.55 -14.02 -8.96
C GLN A 205 -5.82 -14.62 -10.17
N GLY A 206 -4.76 -15.39 -9.93
CA GLY A 206 -4.03 -16.10 -10.98
C GLY A 206 -3.17 -17.22 -10.40
N ALA A 207 -2.76 -18.19 -11.21
CA ALA A 207 -1.92 -19.32 -10.77
C ALA A 207 -0.48 -18.89 -10.44
N ALA A 208 0.29 -19.72 -9.73
CA ALA A 208 1.73 -19.50 -9.57
C ALA A 208 2.45 -19.35 -10.93
N GLY A 209 3.37 -18.39 -11.03
CA GLY A 209 4.13 -18.13 -12.27
C GLY A 209 3.41 -17.27 -13.32
N THR A 210 2.16 -16.83 -13.10
CA THR A 210 1.42 -15.99 -14.06
C THR A 210 1.79 -14.49 -14.03
N GLY A 211 2.88 -14.11 -13.35
CA GLY A 211 3.35 -12.72 -13.28
C GLY A 211 2.49 -11.78 -12.42
N LYS A 212 1.73 -12.27 -11.43
CA LYS A 212 0.89 -11.43 -10.53
C LYS A 212 1.67 -10.28 -9.90
N SER A 213 2.87 -10.52 -9.41
CA SER A 213 3.73 -9.48 -8.84
C SER A 213 4.07 -8.37 -9.85
N ILE A 214 4.25 -8.70 -11.13
CA ILE A 214 4.46 -7.71 -12.18
C ILE A 214 3.18 -6.88 -12.40
N VAL A 215 2.02 -7.53 -12.39
CA VAL A 215 0.71 -6.86 -12.46
C VAL A 215 0.53 -5.90 -11.28
N ALA A 216 0.98 -6.27 -10.08
CA ALA A 216 0.98 -5.38 -8.90
C ALA A 216 1.80 -4.10 -9.15
N LEU A 217 3.00 -4.23 -9.73
CA LEU A 217 3.86 -3.08 -10.02
C LEU A 217 3.31 -2.19 -11.11
N GLN A 218 2.77 -2.78 -12.18
CA GLN A 218 2.09 -2.04 -13.23
C GLN A 218 0.86 -1.32 -12.67
N ARG A 219 0.13 -1.92 -11.73
CA ARG A 219 -1.00 -1.26 -11.05
C ARG A 219 -0.54 -0.05 -10.25
N ILE A 220 0.55 -0.14 -9.50
CA ILE A 220 1.13 0.99 -8.76
C ILE A 220 1.50 2.12 -9.72
N ALA A 221 2.20 1.80 -10.81
CA ALA A 221 2.59 2.77 -11.82
C ALA A 221 1.36 3.43 -12.49
N PHE A 222 0.34 2.63 -12.82
CA PHE A 222 -0.92 3.15 -13.34
C PHE A 222 -1.61 4.07 -12.33
N VAL A 223 -1.76 3.65 -11.08
CA VAL A 223 -2.43 4.43 -10.02
C VAL A 223 -1.75 5.79 -9.80
N LEU A 224 -0.41 5.83 -9.85
CA LEU A 224 0.35 7.08 -9.71
C LEU A 224 0.34 7.94 -10.98
N SER A 225 0.09 7.36 -12.16
CA SER A 225 0.03 8.08 -13.43
C SER A 225 -1.08 9.14 -13.43
N PRO A 226 -0.80 10.38 -13.91
CA PRO A 226 -1.79 11.47 -14.00
C PRO A 226 -3.10 11.12 -14.71
N ARG A 227 -3.14 10.04 -15.50
CA ARG A 227 -4.35 9.56 -16.19
C ARG A 227 -5.33 8.84 -15.29
N SER A 228 -4.85 8.17 -14.24
CA SER A 228 -5.68 7.25 -13.46
C SER A 228 -6.83 7.95 -12.77
N LYS A 229 -6.69 9.27 -12.51
CA LYS A 229 -7.59 10.15 -11.74
C LYS A 229 -8.43 9.28 -10.81
N VAL A 230 -7.74 8.57 -9.90
CA VAL A 230 -8.34 7.47 -9.16
C VAL A 230 -9.59 7.98 -8.47
N GLY A 231 -10.70 7.25 -8.66
CA GLY A 231 -12.01 7.60 -8.14
C GLY A 231 -12.02 7.89 -6.63
N ILE A 232 -13.16 8.39 -6.13
CA ILE A 232 -13.45 8.83 -4.75
C ILE A 232 -12.54 9.96 -4.21
N LEU A 233 -11.22 9.92 -4.41
CA LEU A 233 -10.28 10.96 -4.00
C LEU A 233 -10.29 12.18 -4.92
N GLY A 234 -10.74 12.04 -6.17
CA GLY A 234 -10.79 13.11 -7.17
C GLY A 234 -9.40 13.63 -7.60
N ARG A 235 -8.32 13.00 -7.12
CA ARG A 235 -6.92 13.30 -7.42
C ARG A 235 -6.07 12.05 -7.32
N ASN A 236 -4.87 12.12 -7.89
CA ASN A 236 -3.87 11.06 -7.79
C ASN A 236 -3.29 10.96 -6.37
N PRO A 237 -2.99 9.74 -5.91
CA PRO A 237 -2.34 9.55 -4.63
C PRO A 237 -0.88 10.02 -4.68
N SER A 238 -0.36 10.49 -3.55
CA SER A 238 1.06 10.81 -3.44
C SER A 238 1.89 9.52 -3.33
N PRO A 239 3.07 9.41 -3.99
CA PRO A 239 3.88 8.17 -3.97
C PRO A 239 4.25 7.69 -2.56
N ASP A 240 4.51 8.61 -1.64
CA ASP A 240 4.82 8.35 -0.23
C ASP A 240 3.64 7.82 0.59
N ARG A 241 2.43 7.89 0.02
CA ARG A 241 1.16 7.37 0.57
C ARG A 241 0.68 6.12 -0.16
N VAL A 242 1.50 5.54 -1.04
CA VAL A 242 1.27 4.22 -1.61
C VAL A 242 2.19 3.21 -0.93
N ILE A 243 1.62 2.08 -0.51
CA ILE A 243 2.39 0.99 0.10
C ILE A 243 2.15 -0.33 -0.63
N MET A 244 3.23 -1.08 -0.82
CA MET A 244 3.20 -2.46 -1.30
C MET A 244 3.66 -3.40 -0.19
N PHE A 245 2.80 -4.35 0.14
CA PHE A 245 3.10 -5.50 0.98
C PHE A 245 3.50 -6.68 0.11
N GLY A 246 4.68 -7.22 0.38
CA GLY A 246 5.22 -8.39 -0.31
C GLY A 246 5.49 -9.54 0.67
N PRO A 247 5.61 -10.78 0.15
CA PRO A 247 5.74 -11.99 0.95
C PRO A 247 7.07 -12.07 1.72
N SER A 248 8.14 -11.45 1.22
CA SER A 248 9.44 -11.48 1.89
C SER A 248 10.29 -10.24 1.64
N PRO A 249 11.24 -9.91 2.54
CA PRO A 249 12.17 -8.81 2.33
C PRO A 249 13.06 -8.99 1.09
N ALA A 250 13.42 -10.24 0.75
CA ALA A 250 14.21 -10.54 -0.43
C ALA A 250 13.46 -10.21 -1.73
N PHE A 251 12.17 -10.56 -1.78
CA PHE A 251 11.29 -10.20 -2.88
C PHE A 251 11.11 -8.67 -3.00
N LEU A 252 10.90 -7.97 -1.88
CA LEU A 252 10.78 -6.51 -1.88
C LEU A 252 12.06 -5.82 -2.37
N LYS A 253 13.24 -6.36 -2.06
CA LYS A 253 14.52 -5.86 -2.59
C LYS A 253 14.59 -5.99 -4.11
N TYR A 254 14.15 -7.12 -4.66
CA TYR A 254 14.06 -7.32 -6.11
C TYR A 254 13.08 -6.31 -6.75
N VAL A 255 11.88 -6.20 -6.19
CA VAL A 255 10.84 -5.26 -6.65
C VAL A 255 11.31 -3.80 -6.62
N SER A 256 12.06 -3.40 -5.58
CA SER A 256 12.57 -2.04 -5.45
C SER A 256 13.49 -1.63 -6.61
N GLY A 257 14.13 -2.60 -7.28
CA GLY A 257 14.95 -2.38 -8.46
C GLY A 257 14.14 -2.20 -9.75
N LEU A 258 12.90 -2.67 -9.80
CA LEU A 258 12.03 -2.61 -10.97
C LEU A 258 11.20 -1.31 -11.05
N LEU A 259 10.80 -0.76 -9.90
CA LEU A 259 9.99 0.47 -9.83
C LEU A 259 10.64 1.70 -10.50
N PRO A 260 11.97 1.93 -10.40
CA PRO A 260 12.64 2.99 -11.15
C PRO A 260 12.45 2.84 -12.67
N GLY A 261 12.38 1.61 -13.18
CA GLY A 261 12.08 1.32 -14.58
C GLY A 261 10.67 1.73 -15.02
N LEU A 262 9.76 1.90 -14.06
CA LEU A 262 8.37 2.35 -14.28
C LEU A 262 8.19 3.86 -14.03
N ASP A 263 9.27 4.63 -13.83
CA ASP A 263 9.25 6.06 -13.43
C ASP A 263 8.50 6.30 -12.11
N VAL A 264 8.46 5.28 -11.24
CA VAL A 264 7.84 5.33 -9.92
C VAL A 264 8.94 5.37 -8.87
N GLN A 265 8.96 6.44 -8.06
CA GLN A 265 9.89 6.59 -6.96
C GLN A 265 9.14 6.79 -5.64
N ASN A 266 9.81 6.47 -4.53
CA ASN A 266 9.34 6.73 -3.16
C ASN A 266 8.06 5.97 -2.73
N VAL A 267 7.72 4.87 -3.41
CA VAL A 267 6.68 3.95 -2.94
C VAL A 267 7.19 3.13 -1.77
N ARG A 268 6.42 3.10 -0.68
CA ARG A 268 6.77 2.34 0.52
C ARG A 268 6.61 0.84 0.26
N GLN A 269 7.58 0.06 0.70
CA GLN A 269 7.66 -1.38 0.49
C GLN A 269 8.11 -2.05 1.77
N GLN A 270 7.25 -2.88 2.38
CA GLN A 270 7.54 -3.59 3.63
C GLN A 270 6.76 -4.90 3.69
N THR A 271 7.19 -5.84 4.54
CA THR A 271 6.33 -6.99 4.87
C THR A 271 5.28 -6.57 5.90
N ILE A 272 4.15 -7.27 5.95
CA ILE A 272 3.08 -6.97 6.93
C ILE A 272 3.62 -7.10 8.35
N THR A 273 4.46 -8.11 8.63
CA THR A 273 5.14 -8.28 9.92
C THR A 273 5.96 -7.04 10.31
N GLN A 274 6.82 -6.57 9.41
CA GLN A 274 7.66 -5.39 9.66
C GLN A 274 6.82 -4.15 9.91
N TRP A 275 5.77 -3.97 9.12
CA TRP A 275 4.83 -2.87 9.28
C TRP A 275 4.12 -2.92 10.63
N MET A 276 3.53 -4.06 11.00
CA MET A 276 2.87 -4.25 12.30
C MET A 276 3.81 -3.97 13.48
N LEU A 277 5.06 -4.45 13.41
CA LEU A 277 6.08 -4.15 14.43
C LEU A 277 6.38 -2.66 14.55
N GLY A 278 6.40 -1.95 13.42
CA GLY A 278 6.58 -0.50 13.35
C GLY A 278 5.44 0.31 13.95
N GLN A 279 4.23 -0.26 14.01
CA GLN A 279 3.05 0.41 14.58
C GLN A 279 3.07 0.49 16.11
N PHE A 280 3.81 -0.38 16.79
CA PHE A 280 3.91 -0.31 18.25
C PHE A 280 4.74 0.89 18.70
N THR A 281 4.26 1.61 19.72
CA THR A 281 5.02 2.72 20.29
C THR A 281 6.41 2.27 20.80
N PRO A 282 7.43 3.15 20.82
CA PRO A 282 8.78 2.78 21.30
C PRO A 282 8.81 2.23 22.74
N ARG A 283 7.83 2.61 23.58
CA ARG A 283 7.66 2.10 24.96
C ARG A 283 7.06 0.70 25.00
N ALA A 284 6.43 0.26 23.91
CA ALA A 284 5.74 -1.01 23.79
C ALA A 284 6.45 -2.01 22.87
N ARG A 285 7.75 -1.82 22.55
CA ARG A 285 8.53 -2.73 21.68
C ARG A 285 8.24 -4.19 21.99
N VAL A 286 7.78 -4.92 20.99
CA VAL A 286 7.54 -6.35 21.05
C VAL A 286 8.83 -7.03 20.61
N THR A 287 9.46 -7.79 21.51
CA THR A 287 10.57 -8.65 21.14
C THR A 287 10.01 -9.97 20.66
N LEU A 288 10.00 -10.19 19.34
CA LEU A 288 9.64 -11.49 18.78
C LEU A 288 10.65 -12.55 19.25
N LYS A 289 10.16 -13.65 19.83
CA LYS A 289 10.96 -14.85 20.05
C LYS A 289 10.67 -15.85 18.93
N GLY A 290 11.70 -16.16 18.14
CA GLY A 290 11.61 -17.07 16.99
C GLY A 290 11.31 -16.31 15.70
N GLY A 291 12.18 -16.47 14.69
CA GLY A 291 12.05 -15.80 13.40
C GLY A 291 10.85 -16.31 12.58
N GLU A 292 10.50 -15.56 11.54
CA GLU A 292 9.48 -15.88 10.53
C GLU A 292 9.67 -17.30 9.96
N GLU A 293 10.92 -17.75 9.82
CA GLU A 293 11.28 -19.12 9.39
C GLU A 293 10.77 -20.22 10.32
N ARG A 294 10.58 -19.94 11.61
CA ARG A 294 10.12 -20.96 12.56
C ARG A 294 8.63 -21.21 12.37
N VAL A 295 7.82 -20.16 12.24
CA VAL A 295 6.37 -20.28 12.04
C VAL A 295 6.05 -20.87 10.65
N LEU A 296 6.77 -20.46 9.59
CA LEU A 296 6.57 -21.01 8.25
C LEU A 296 7.05 -22.46 8.15
N ASN A 297 8.23 -22.80 8.67
CA ASN A 297 8.67 -24.20 8.74
C ASN A 297 7.81 -25.03 9.72
N ASP A 298 7.24 -24.44 10.77
CA ASP A 298 6.39 -25.14 11.74
C ASP A 298 4.95 -25.37 11.21
N LEU A 299 4.42 -24.49 10.33
CA LEU A 299 3.17 -24.69 9.59
C LEU A 299 3.33 -25.69 8.43
N MET A 300 4.46 -25.61 7.72
CA MET A 300 4.77 -26.49 6.58
C MET A 300 5.21 -27.89 7.03
N SER A 301 5.97 -28.00 8.13
CA SER A 301 6.35 -29.27 8.73
C SER A 301 5.28 -29.72 9.74
N ARG A 302 4.22 -30.34 9.21
CA ARG A 302 3.20 -31.08 9.99
C ARG A 302 3.76 -32.13 10.99
N GLN A 303 5.08 -32.32 11.05
CA GLN A 303 5.76 -33.30 11.89
C GLN A 303 5.98 -32.85 13.35
N ARG A 304 5.79 -31.58 13.73
CA ARG A 304 6.08 -31.11 15.10
C ARG A 304 4.98 -30.32 15.82
N PHE A 305 3.87 -29.97 15.15
CA PHE A 305 2.71 -29.34 15.77
C PHE A 305 1.48 -30.26 15.67
N GLY A 306 0.85 -30.59 16.80
CA GLY A 306 -0.43 -31.30 16.80
C GLY A 306 -1.53 -30.44 16.16
N LYS A 307 -2.54 -31.07 15.54
CA LYS A 307 -3.72 -30.42 14.91
C LYS A 307 -4.29 -29.24 15.73
N ILE A 308 -4.26 -29.40 17.05
CA ILE A 308 -4.60 -28.44 18.10
C ILE A 308 -3.97 -27.06 17.90
N GLN A 309 -2.65 -26.99 17.66
CA GLN A 309 -1.97 -25.71 17.62
C GLN A 309 -2.29 -24.95 16.32
N VAL A 310 -2.51 -25.64 15.20
CA VAL A 310 -2.92 -24.99 13.93
C VAL A 310 -4.27 -24.29 14.08
N GLN A 311 -5.24 -24.93 14.74
CA GLN A 311 -6.57 -24.33 14.97
C GLN A 311 -6.50 -23.07 15.83
N ALA A 312 -5.69 -23.08 16.89
CA ALA A 312 -5.45 -21.90 17.71
C ALA A 312 -4.86 -20.73 16.90
N HIS A 313 -3.95 -21.02 15.97
CA HIS A 313 -3.36 -20.02 15.08
C HIS A 313 -4.38 -19.41 14.10
N LEU A 314 -5.17 -20.26 13.44
CA LEU A 314 -6.24 -19.81 12.53
C LEU A 314 -7.27 -18.96 13.26
N PHE A 315 -7.64 -19.32 14.49
CA PHE A 315 -8.56 -18.52 15.29
C PHE A 315 -8.00 -17.13 15.57
N LYS A 316 -6.73 -17.02 15.99
CA LYS A 316 -6.08 -15.73 16.27
C LYS A 316 -6.03 -14.80 15.07
N GLY A 317 -5.86 -15.35 13.86
CA GLY A 317 -5.90 -14.62 12.60
C GLY A 317 -7.31 -14.25 12.11
N SER A 318 -8.37 -14.82 12.71
CA SER A 318 -9.74 -14.68 12.21
C SER A 318 -10.45 -13.41 12.72
N LEU A 319 -11.52 -13.02 12.03
CA LEU A 319 -12.44 -11.98 12.52
C LEU A 319 -13.22 -12.40 13.78
N LYS A 320 -13.24 -13.69 14.13
CA LYS A 320 -13.80 -14.15 15.41
C LYS A 320 -12.95 -13.67 16.59
N MET A 321 -11.62 -13.68 16.44
CA MET A 321 -10.71 -13.08 17.42
C MET A 321 -10.97 -11.57 17.57
N LYS A 322 -11.12 -10.84 16.46
CA LYS A 322 -11.49 -9.41 16.50
C LYS A 322 -12.75 -9.18 17.34
N ARG A 323 -13.84 -9.92 17.07
CA ARG A 323 -15.11 -9.80 17.82
C ARG A 323 -14.93 -10.11 19.30
N LEU A 324 -14.08 -11.07 19.64
CA LEU A 324 -13.75 -11.41 21.02
C LEU A 324 -13.03 -10.26 21.72
N LEU A 325 -12.02 -9.65 21.06
CA LEU A 325 -11.31 -8.47 21.57
C LEU A 325 -12.25 -7.27 21.72
N ASP A 326 -13.15 -7.03 20.76
CA ASP A 326 -14.16 -5.97 20.85
C ASP A 326 -15.08 -6.15 22.05
N ASN A 327 -15.55 -7.38 22.29
CA ASN A 327 -16.38 -7.68 23.46
C ASN A 327 -15.62 -7.47 24.76
N TYR A 328 -14.36 -7.89 24.80
CA TYR A 328 -13.49 -7.73 25.96
C TYR A 328 -13.26 -6.26 26.31
N VAL A 329 -12.84 -5.44 25.33
CA VAL A 329 -12.61 -3.99 25.53
C VAL A 329 -13.90 -3.27 25.90
N ARG A 330 -15.04 -3.65 25.31
CA ARG A 330 -16.35 -3.07 25.66
C ARG A 330 -16.70 -3.34 27.13
N GLU A 331 -16.38 -4.52 27.64
CA GLU A 331 -16.65 -4.86 29.04
C GLU A 331 -15.69 -4.13 30.00
N LEU A 332 -14.40 -4.02 29.66
CA LEU A 332 -13.43 -3.20 30.39
C LEU A 332 -13.89 -1.74 30.49
N LYS A 333 -14.38 -1.18 29.38
CA LYS A 333 -14.92 0.18 29.32
C LYS A 333 -16.13 0.36 30.23
N ARG A 334 -17.12 -0.54 30.13
CA ARG A 334 -18.32 -0.53 30.98
C ARG A 334 -17.99 -0.65 32.47
N ASN A 335 -17.04 -1.49 32.82
CA ASN A 335 -16.62 -1.67 34.21
C ASN A 335 -15.93 -0.42 34.75
N SER A 336 -15.05 0.19 33.98
CA SER A 336 -14.37 1.44 34.35
C SER A 336 -15.33 2.61 34.53
N GLU A 337 -16.30 2.74 33.62
CA GLU A 337 -17.36 3.76 33.70
C GLU A 337 -18.23 3.57 34.96
N ARG A 338 -18.74 2.35 35.17
CA ARG A 338 -19.57 2.01 36.35
C ARG A 338 -18.84 2.20 37.67
N ASN A 339 -17.57 1.79 37.75
CA ASN A 339 -16.78 1.91 38.96
C ASN A 339 -16.50 3.39 39.29
N THR A 340 -16.14 4.19 38.29
CA THR A 340 -15.92 5.64 38.46
C THR A 340 -17.21 6.38 38.85
N ARG A 341 -18.36 5.98 38.29
CA ARG A 341 -19.69 6.51 38.65
C ARG A 341 -20.13 6.13 40.07
N ARG A 342 -19.72 4.97 40.56
CA ARG A 342 -19.98 4.53 41.94
C ARG A 342 -19.11 5.26 42.95
N GLN A 343 -17.86 5.54 42.60
CA GLN A 343 -16.89 6.21 43.48
C GLN A 343 -16.95 7.75 43.41
N SER A 344 -17.94 8.34 42.73
CA SER A 344 -18.00 9.79 42.48
C SER A 344 -17.88 10.64 43.74
N SER A 345 -18.58 10.31 44.83
CA SER A 345 -18.52 11.06 46.09
C SER A 345 -17.12 11.01 46.72
N ASN A 346 -16.49 9.83 46.71
CA ASN A 346 -15.15 9.62 47.26
C ASN A 346 -14.10 10.37 46.44
N ILE A 347 -14.20 10.33 45.11
CA ILE A 347 -13.27 11.02 44.20
C ILE A 347 -13.39 12.54 44.37
N ILE A 348 -14.62 13.09 44.38
CA ILE A 348 -14.86 14.53 44.59
C ILE A 348 -14.24 14.99 45.92
N SER A 349 -14.45 14.23 46.99
CA SER A 349 -13.91 14.57 48.32
C SER A 349 -12.39 14.53 48.35
N ARG A 350 -11.76 13.47 47.81
CA ARG A 350 -10.29 13.33 47.83
C ARG A 350 -9.58 14.36 46.96
N LEU A 351 -10.18 14.72 45.84
CA LEU A 351 -9.65 15.75 44.93
C LEU A 351 -10.04 17.18 45.34
N SER A 352 -10.84 17.35 46.40
CA SER A 352 -11.32 18.66 46.86
C SER A 352 -11.97 19.49 45.74
N LEU A 353 -12.78 18.82 44.91
CA LEU A 353 -13.47 19.46 43.77
C LEU A 353 -14.73 20.19 44.23
N ASN A 354 -14.94 21.41 43.73
CA ASN A 354 -16.15 22.19 44.00
C ASN A 354 -17.22 21.95 42.91
N ILE A 355 -17.72 20.71 42.82
CA ILE A 355 -18.75 20.29 41.85
C ILE A 355 -19.75 19.34 42.50
N SER A 356 -20.97 19.28 41.96
CA SER A 356 -21.97 18.31 42.43
C SER A 356 -21.65 16.89 41.94
N VAL A 357 -22.21 15.88 42.63
CA VAL A 357 -22.12 14.47 42.17
C VAL A 357 -22.78 14.28 40.80
N ALA A 358 -23.85 15.02 40.52
CA ALA A 358 -24.52 14.98 39.21
C ALA A 358 -23.59 15.50 38.11
N ASP A 359 -22.91 16.62 38.32
CA ASP A 359 -21.97 17.21 37.35
C ASP A 359 -20.78 16.30 37.09
N PHE A 360 -20.24 15.66 38.13
CA PHE A 360 -19.16 14.69 37.97
C PHE A 360 -19.61 13.47 37.14
N ARG A 361 -20.80 12.93 37.42
CA ARG A 361 -21.35 11.80 36.65
C ARG A 361 -21.56 12.18 35.19
N ASN A 362 -22.10 13.36 34.92
CA ASN A 362 -22.27 13.86 33.54
C ASN A 362 -20.92 13.97 32.82
N ARG A 363 -19.84 14.36 33.50
CA ARG A 363 -18.48 14.41 32.92
C ARG A 363 -17.93 13.03 32.61
N VAL A 364 -18.16 12.05 33.48
CA VAL A 364 -17.81 10.64 33.22
C VAL A 364 -18.57 10.14 32.00
N ASP A 365 -19.89 10.29 31.99
CA ASP A 365 -20.74 9.85 30.87
C ASP A 365 -20.32 10.53 29.56
N ASN A 366 -19.98 11.83 29.60
CA ASN A 366 -19.47 12.58 28.46
C ASN A 366 -18.10 12.08 27.96
N ALA A 367 -17.17 11.77 28.87
CA ALA A 367 -15.84 11.27 28.51
C ALA A 367 -15.95 9.91 27.77
N PHE A 368 -16.77 9.00 28.29
CA PHE A 368 -16.93 7.66 27.74
C PHE A 368 -17.81 7.60 26.48
N SER A 369 -18.67 8.59 26.26
CA SER A 369 -19.46 8.73 25.02
C SER A 369 -18.72 9.45 23.90
N THR A 370 -17.91 10.46 24.23
CA THR A 370 -17.14 11.24 23.24
C THR A 370 -15.97 10.45 22.67
N HIS A 371 -15.29 9.67 23.53
CA HIS A 371 -14.14 8.88 23.12
C HIS A 371 -14.52 7.40 23.03
N PRO A 372 -14.45 6.78 21.84
CA PRO A 372 -14.72 5.36 21.71
C PRO A 372 -13.69 4.53 22.49
N GLU A 373 -12.45 4.98 22.59
CA GLU A 373 -11.35 4.21 23.15
C GLU A 373 -11.15 4.47 24.64
N LEU A 374 -10.82 3.41 25.39
CA LEU A 374 -10.83 3.42 26.85
C LEU A 374 -9.77 4.36 27.43
N ASN A 375 -8.52 4.25 26.98
CA ASN A 375 -7.43 5.07 27.51
C ASN A 375 -7.56 6.53 27.04
N ALA A 376 -8.19 6.79 25.89
CA ALA A 376 -8.53 8.14 25.43
C ALA A 376 -9.62 8.77 26.31
N ALA A 377 -10.71 8.02 26.60
CA ALA A 377 -11.76 8.45 27.53
C ALA A 377 -11.20 8.74 28.93
N ARG A 378 -10.31 7.86 29.43
CA ARG A 378 -9.59 8.05 30.70
C ARG A 378 -8.76 9.32 30.68
N ALA A 379 -7.96 9.55 29.63
CA ALA A 379 -7.12 10.74 29.51
C ALA A 379 -7.96 12.02 29.48
N PHE A 380 -9.06 12.04 28.72
CA PHE A 380 -9.98 13.18 28.66
C PHE A 380 -10.61 13.49 30.01
N LEU A 381 -11.05 12.45 30.75
CA LEU A 381 -11.58 12.63 32.10
C LEU A 381 -10.53 13.19 33.07
N ILE A 382 -9.31 12.64 33.03
CA ILE A 382 -8.20 13.12 33.86
C ILE A 382 -7.92 14.60 33.58
N ASP A 383 -7.84 14.99 32.30
CA ASP A 383 -7.55 16.35 31.89
C ASP A 383 -8.65 17.32 32.33
N GLY A 384 -9.92 16.96 32.11
CA GLY A 384 -11.05 17.76 32.55
C GLY A 384 -11.09 17.95 34.07
N LEU A 385 -10.73 16.94 34.87
CA LEU A 385 -10.65 17.05 36.32
C LEU A 385 -9.43 17.85 36.79
N ALA A 386 -8.28 17.68 36.13
CA ALA A 386 -7.07 18.44 36.45
C ALA A 386 -7.27 19.95 36.18
N GLU A 387 -7.98 20.30 35.10
CA GLU A 387 -8.39 21.68 34.84
C GLU A 387 -9.32 22.23 35.91
N LEU A 388 -10.32 21.45 36.35
CA LEU A 388 -11.18 21.87 37.47
C LEU A 388 -10.38 22.12 38.75
N MET A 389 -9.42 21.25 39.07
CA MET A 389 -8.54 21.46 40.23
C MET A 389 -7.76 22.79 40.12
N THR A 390 -7.29 23.17 38.92
CA THR A 390 -6.61 24.47 38.74
C THR A 390 -7.51 25.68 38.94
N LEU A 391 -8.82 25.53 38.72
CA LEU A 391 -9.79 26.60 38.92
C LEU A 391 -10.24 26.71 40.38
N THR A 392 -10.23 25.60 41.12
CA THR A 392 -10.77 25.54 42.48
C THR A 392 -9.71 25.64 43.57
N LEU A 393 -8.48 25.19 43.32
CA LEU A 393 -7.42 25.15 44.33
C LEU A 393 -6.42 26.31 44.16
N PRO A 394 -5.99 26.96 45.25
CA PRO A 394 -4.97 28.00 45.18
C PRO A 394 -3.63 27.41 44.76
N THR A 395 -2.95 28.06 43.80
CA THR A 395 -1.60 27.65 43.38
C THR A 395 -0.64 27.67 44.58
N PRO A 396 0.10 26.58 44.86
CA PRO A 396 0.98 26.52 46.01
C PRO A 396 2.05 27.62 45.94
N PRO A 397 2.51 28.18 47.09
CA PRO A 397 3.41 29.33 47.12
C PRO A 397 4.68 29.16 46.29
N ARG A 398 5.22 27.93 46.24
CA ARG A 398 6.41 27.55 45.47
C ARG A 398 6.24 27.58 43.95
N ARG A 399 5.01 27.72 43.43
CA ARG A 399 4.68 27.67 41.99
C ARG A 399 3.82 28.85 41.52
N ARG A 400 3.76 29.95 42.29
CA ARG A 400 2.96 31.15 41.92
C ARG A 400 3.35 31.76 40.57
N ASN A 401 4.60 31.60 40.14
CA ASN A 401 5.11 32.10 38.86
C ASN A 401 5.24 31.01 37.78
N ALA A 402 4.82 29.77 38.07
CA ALA A 402 4.89 28.68 37.11
C ALA A 402 3.83 28.87 36.01
N PRO A 403 4.12 28.51 34.75
CA PRO A 403 3.12 28.55 33.69
C PRO A 403 1.95 27.61 34.02
N ARG A 404 0.73 28.00 33.64
CA ARG A 404 -0.49 27.22 33.91
C ARG A 404 -0.39 25.77 33.46
N SER A 405 0.31 25.50 32.35
CA SER A 405 0.57 24.14 31.84
C SER A 405 1.32 23.26 32.84
N GLU A 406 2.26 23.82 33.60
CA GLU A 406 3.03 23.08 34.61
C GLU A 406 2.17 22.74 35.84
N VAL A 407 1.27 23.65 36.23
CA VAL A 407 0.32 23.42 37.33
C VAL A 407 -0.69 22.33 36.96
N VAL A 408 -1.25 22.38 35.74
CA VAL A 408 -2.14 21.33 35.21
C VAL A 408 -1.42 19.98 35.19
N ALA A 409 -0.16 19.92 34.77
CA ALA A 409 0.60 18.66 34.74
C ALA A 409 0.78 18.01 36.13
N VAL A 410 0.89 18.82 37.20
CA VAL A 410 0.94 18.31 38.57
C VAL A 410 -0.43 17.76 39.00
N HIS A 411 -1.50 18.52 38.78
CA HIS A 411 -2.86 18.05 39.09
C HIS A 411 -3.21 16.80 38.30
N ARG A 412 -2.81 16.72 37.03
CA ARG A 412 -2.96 15.53 36.19
C ARG A 412 -2.41 14.28 36.88
N LYS A 413 -1.21 14.34 37.46
CA LYS A 413 -0.60 13.21 38.20
C LYS A 413 -1.37 12.84 39.47
N VAL A 414 -1.97 13.83 40.15
CA VAL A 414 -2.78 13.59 41.37
C VAL A 414 -4.09 12.90 40.99
N VAL A 415 -4.80 13.43 39.99
CA VAL A 415 -6.04 12.85 39.47
C VAL A 415 -5.79 11.44 38.94
N GLU A 416 -4.69 11.24 38.22
CA GLU A 416 -4.30 9.93 37.70
C GLU A 416 -4.13 8.89 38.82
N ARG A 417 -3.45 9.26 39.92
CA ARG A 417 -3.30 8.38 41.08
C ARG A 417 -4.64 8.05 41.75
N GLU A 418 -5.54 9.02 41.88
CA GLU A 418 -6.84 8.80 42.50
C GLU A 418 -7.77 7.95 41.62
N LEU A 419 -7.68 8.10 40.30
CA LEU A 419 -8.49 7.33 39.36
C LEU A 419 -7.94 5.93 39.09
N GLU A 420 -6.71 5.60 39.49
CA GLU A 420 -6.08 4.32 39.16
C GLU A 420 -6.87 3.10 39.64
N TYR A 421 -7.61 3.23 40.74
CA TYR A 421 -8.47 2.15 41.23
C TYR A 421 -9.80 2.04 40.48
N SER A 422 -10.43 3.17 40.16
CA SER A 422 -11.76 3.21 39.52
C SER A 422 -11.72 3.07 38.00
N CYS A 423 -10.65 3.58 37.38
CA CYS A 423 -10.42 3.65 35.94
C CYS A 423 -8.91 3.47 35.67
N PRO A 424 -8.37 2.25 35.84
CA PRO A 424 -6.94 1.97 35.65
C PRO A 424 -6.51 2.22 34.20
N PHE A 425 -5.20 2.45 34.01
CA PHE A 425 -4.61 2.41 32.68
C PHE A 425 -4.49 0.95 32.20
N HIS A 426 -4.97 0.67 31.00
CA HIS A 426 -4.93 -0.67 30.42
C HIS A 426 -3.83 -0.78 29.35
N ASP A 427 -2.77 -1.52 29.67
CA ASP A 427 -1.71 -1.86 28.72
C ASP A 427 -2.10 -3.10 27.89
N PHE A 428 -1.95 -3.02 26.56
CA PHE A 428 -2.40 -4.09 25.68
C PHE A 428 -1.67 -5.41 25.93
N LYS A 429 -0.38 -5.40 26.30
CA LYS A 429 0.35 -6.65 26.58
C LYS A 429 -0.20 -7.30 27.83
N GLY A 430 -0.39 -6.53 28.90
CA GLY A 430 -0.99 -7.00 30.15
C GLY A 430 -2.40 -7.56 29.94
N GLU A 431 -3.24 -6.84 29.21
CA GLU A 431 -4.62 -7.24 28.94
C GLU A 431 -4.72 -8.45 27.99
N TYR A 432 -3.89 -8.52 26.96
CA TYR A 432 -3.81 -9.70 26.09
C TYR A 432 -3.40 -10.95 26.90
N VAL A 433 -2.40 -10.80 27.77
CA VAL A 433 -1.95 -11.88 28.66
C VAL A 433 -3.03 -12.30 29.65
N ARG A 434 -3.81 -11.34 30.18
CA ARG A 434 -4.95 -11.63 31.07
C ARG A 434 -6.04 -12.40 30.33
N LEU A 435 -6.36 -11.98 29.10
CA LEU A 435 -7.35 -12.66 28.26
C LEU A 435 -6.94 -14.11 27.97
N MET A 436 -5.66 -14.35 27.69
CA MET A 436 -5.09 -15.68 27.40
C MET A 436 -4.69 -16.47 28.66
N SER A 437 -5.08 -16.01 29.87
CA SER A 437 -4.67 -16.68 31.11
C SER A 437 -5.44 -17.96 31.42
N GLY A 438 -6.65 -18.10 30.89
CA GLY A 438 -7.46 -19.31 31.09
C GLY A 438 -8.66 -19.37 30.12
N PRO A 439 -9.13 -20.59 29.80
CA PRO A 439 -10.20 -20.80 28.83
C PRO A 439 -11.51 -20.13 29.26
N ASP A 440 -11.80 -20.08 30.56
CA ASP A 440 -13.03 -19.46 31.09
C ASP A 440 -13.13 -17.97 30.75
N VAL A 441 -11.99 -17.26 30.73
CA VAL A 441 -11.94 -15.84 30.37
C VAL A 441 -12.27 -15.66 28.89
N ILE A 442 -11.64 -16.44 28.00
CA ILE A 442 -11.91 -16.42 26.57
C ILE A 442 -13.38 -16.75 26.29
N MET A 443 -13.92 -17.77 26.96
CA MET A 443 -15.31 -18.21 26.80
C MET A 443 -16.33 -17.14 27.19
N ASN A 444 -16.06 -16.36 28.24
CA ASN A 444 -16.93 -15.25 28.65
C ASN A 444 -17.09 -14.18 27.56
N TYR A 445 -16.08 -13.98 26.72
CA TYR A 445 -16.08 -12.94 25.67
C TYR A 445 -16.28 -13.50 24.25
N SER A 446 -16.16 -14.81 24.05
CA SER A 446 -16.35 -15.48 22.76
C SER A 446 -17.81 -15.54 22.32
N LYS A 447 -18.76 -15.45 23.27
CA LYS A 447 -20.22 -15.57 23.02
C LYS A 447 -20.60 -16.81 22.22
N GLY A 448 -19.95 -17.95 22.50
CA GLY A 448 -20.22 -19.23 21.83
C GLY A 448 -19.50 -19.43 20.49
N ALA A 449 -18.56 -18.54 20.13
CA ALA A 449 -17.74 -18.70 18.92
C ALA A 449 -16.64 -19.78 19.04
N LEU A 450 -16.41 -20.30 20.25
CA LEU A 450 -15.39 -21.28 20.60
C LEU A 450 -16.01 -22.32 21.55
N ASP A 451 -15.55 -23.56 21.44
CA ASP A 451 -15.74 -24.56 22.48
C ASP A 451 -14.62 -24.44 23.54
N TRP A 452 -14.79 -25.17 24.65
CA TRP A 452 -13.85 -25.09 25.77
C TRP A 452 -12.46 -25.64 25.38
N ASP A 453 -12.41 -26.68 24.56
CA ASP A 453 -11.17 -27.31 24.11
C ASP A 453 -10.35 -26.36 23.24
N ALA A 454 -10.96 -25.70 22.25
CA ALA A 454 -10.27 -24.70 21.43
C ALA A 454 -9.82 -23.49 22.26
N ALA A 455 -10.61 -23.06 23.26
CA ALA A 455 -10.21 -21.99 24.17
C ALA A 455 -8.99 -22.40 25.03
N ASN A 456 -8.93 -23.65 25.47
CA ASN A 456 -7.80 -24.19 26.22
C ASN A 456 -6.54 -24.28 25.33
N ASP A 457 -6.70 -24.71 24.09
CA ASP A 457 -5.62 -24.79 23.11
C ASP A 457 -5.02 -23.42 22.81
N ILE A 458 -5.87 -22.40 22.60
CA ILE A 458 -5.41 -21.01 22.41
C ILE A 458 -4.60 -20.54 23.62
N CYS A 459 -5.05 -20.80 24.85
CA CYS A 459 -4.33 -20.42 26.07
C CYS A 459 -2.93 -21.06 26.17
N GLN A 460 -2.73 -22.26 25.61
CA GLN A 460 -1.46 -22.97 25.65
C GLN A 460 -0.42 -22.41 24.66
N THR A 461 -0.86 -21.71 23.61
CA THR A 461 0.05 -21.16 22.59
C THR A 461 0.84 -19.93 23.04
N VAL A 462 0.42 -19.25 24.12
CA VAL A 462 1.13 -18.05 24.62
C VAL A 462 2.26 -18.47 25.59
N PRO A 463 3.54 -18.14 25.31
CA PRO A 463 4.67 -18.57 26.13
C PRO A 463 4.58 -18.13 27.59
N ARG A 464 4.64 -19.08 28.53
CA ARG A 464 4.69 -18.82 29.97
C ARG A 464 6.15 -18.60 30.41
N ASN A 465 6.67 -17.36 30.34
CA ASN A 465 7.99 -17.03 30.89
C ASN A 465 7.88 -16.32 32.26
N SER A 466 8.85 -16.56 33.13
CA SER A 466 8.94 -16.10 34.53
C SER A 466 9.14 -14.59 34.72
N THR A 467 9.45 -13.84 33.66
CA THR A 467 9.68 -12.38 33.70
C THR A 467 8.63 -11.56 32.92
N GLY A 468 7.59 -12.22 32.42
CA GLY A 468 6.57 -11.63 31.55
C GLY A 468 6.38 -12.51 30.31
N ARG A 469 5.11 -12.83 29.98
CA ARG A 469 4.78 -13.62 28.80
C ARG A 469 5.13 -12.81 27.54
N SER A 470 5.99 -13.34 26.67
CA SER A 470 6.42 -12.71 25.42
C SER A 470 5.43 -13.03 24.31
N LEU A 471 4.99 -12.04 23.53
CA LEU A 471 4.10 -12.24 22.37
C LEU A 471 4.84 -12.97 21.25
N GLY A 472 4.18 -13.99 20.66
CA GLY A 472 4.65 -14.63 19.44
C GLY A 472 4.31 -13.82 18.20
N LEU A 473 4.87 -14.21 17.05
CA LEU A 473 4.52 -13.61 15.75
C LEU A 473 3.02 -13.70 15.46
N THR A 474 2.39 -14.79 15.88
CA THR A 474 0.99 -15.10 15.60
C THR A 474 0.02 -14.41 16.55
N ASP A 475 0.53 -13.82 17.62
CA ASP A 475 -0.20 -12.93 18.51
C ASP A 475 -0.13 -11.47 18.04
N LEU A 476 0.77 -11.14 17.10
CA LEU A 476 1.12 -9.77 16.76
C LEU A 476 -0.07 -8.96 16.28
N ALA A 477 -0.85 -9.51 15.34
CA ALA A 477 -2.01 -8.83 14.78
C ALA A 477 -3.12 -8.64 15.83
N ALA A 478 -3.42 -9.66 16.63
CA ALA A 478 -4.41 -9.57 17.70
C ALA A 478 -3.98 -8.58 18.81
N ALA A 479 -2.68 -8.57 19.16
CA ALA A 479 -2.13 -7.62 20.13
C ALA A 479 -2.14 -6.19 19.60
N LEU A 480 -1.81 -5.97 18.32
CA LEU A 480 -1.88 -4.65 17.69
C LEU A 480 -3.31 -4.13 17.62
N TYR A 481 -4.26 -4.99 17.23
CA TYR A 481 -5.67 -4.64 17.23
C TYR A 481 -6.16 -4.26 18.64
N LEU A 482 -5.76 -5.01 19.67
CA LEU A 482 -6.10 -4.70 21.06
C LEU A 482 -5.51 -3.34 21.49
N ASP A 483 -4.26 -3.04 21.10
CA ASP A 483 -3.63 -1.74 21.37
C ASP A 483 -4.47 -0.59 20.78
N TYR A 484 -4.91 -0.72 19.53
CA TYR A 484 -5.78 0.26 18.89
C TYR A 484 -7.14 0.40 19.57
N ALA A 485 -7.76 -0.72 19.94
CA ALA A 485 -9.05 -0.70 20.64
C ALA A 485 -8.95 -0.01 22.02
N LEU A 486 -7.81 -0.10 22.70
CA LEU A 486 -7.58 0.53 24.01
C LEU A 486 -7.17 2.00 23.90
N ASN A 487 -6.22 2.31 23.01
CA ASN A 487 -5.54 3.61 22.96
C ASN A 487 -6.07 4.56 21.89
N GLY A 488 -6.93 4.09 21.00
CA GLY A 488 -7.19 4.80 19.75
C GLY A 488 -6.26 4.37 18.65
N PHE A 489 -6.79 4.46 17.44
CA PHE A 489 -5.93 4.57 16.27
C PHE A 489 -5.10 5.84 16.45
N ILE A 490 -3.79 5.76 16.30
CA ILE A 490 -2.88 6.90 16.50
C ILE A 490 -3.45 8.13 15.77
N ASN A 491 -3.88 9.13 16.56
CA ASN A 491 -4.61 10.30 16.12
C ASN A 491 -3.87 11.07 15.00
N GLU A 492 -4.64 11.41 13.96
CA GLU A 492 -4.53 12.39 12.85
C GLU A 492 -3.18 13.00 12.40
N ARG A 493 -2.18 13.19 13.26
CA ARG A 493 -0.91 13.85 12.95
C ARG A 493 0.21 12.91 12.50
N GLN A 494 0.08 11.61 12.73
CA GLN A 494 1.08 10.58 12.36
C GLN A 494 0.51 9.46 11.49
N ARG A 495 -0.62 9.69 10.82
CA ARG A 495 -1.22 8.70 9.93
C ARG A 495 -0.26 8.38 8.77
N GLU A 496 0.18 7.13 8.71
CA GLU A 496 0.44 6.46 7.44
C GLU A 496 -0.93 6.23 6.78
N ASN A 497 -1.60 7.30 6.36
CA ASN A 497 -2.84 7.21 5.60
C ASN A 497 -2.48 6.76 4.19
N PHE A 498 -2.53 5.46 3.96
CA PHE A 498 -2.24 4.94 2.63
C PHE A 498 -3.41 5.29 1.71
N GLU A 499 -3.13 6.08 0.68
CA GLU A 499 -4.13 6.44 -0.34
C GLU A 499 -4.34 5.29 -1.34
N HIS A 500 -3.39 4.35 -1.39
CA HIS A 500 -3.53 3.07 -2.08
C HIS A 500 -2.67 1.99 -1.39
N VAL A 501 -3.26 0.82 -1.13
CA VAL A 501 -2.58 -0.33 -0.54
C VAL A 501 -2.54 -1.48 -1.54
N VAL A 502 -1.36 -2.04 -1.78
CA VAL A 502 -1.17 -3.22 -2.62
C VAL A 502 -0.72 -4.38 -1.73
N VAL A 503 -1.42 -5.50 -1.80
CA VAL A 503 -1.11 -6.72 -1.05
C VAL A 503 -0.83 -7.83 -2.05
N ASP A 504 0.43 -8.22 -2.18
CA ASP A 504 0.83 -9.40 -2.95
C ASP A 504 0.82 -10.65 -2.07
N GLU A 505 0.54 -11.81 -2.67
CA GLU A 505 0.31 -13.09 -1.97
C GLU A 505 -0.68 -12.99 -0.80
N ALA A 506 -1.83 -12.35 -1.06
CA ALA A 506 -2.86 -12.06 -0.07
C ALA A 506 -3.45 -13.31 0.61
N GLN A 507 -3.28 -14.50 0.04
CA GLN A 507 -3.70 -15.75 0.68
C GLN A 507 -2.91 -16.08 1.96
N ASP A 508 -1.71 -15.52 2.14
CA ASP A 508 -0.91 -15.67 3.36
C ASP A 508 -1.27 -14.64 4.43
N VAL A 509 -2.19 -13.72 4.13
CA VAL A 509 -2.62 -12.63 5.02
C VAL A 509 -3.88 -13.04 5.74
N SER A 510 -3.83 -13.01 7.07
CA SER A 510 -4.97 -13.35 7.90
C SER A 510 -6.08 -12.28 7.84
N PRO A 511 -7.36 -12.65 8.06
CA PRO A 511 -8.47 -11.69 8.05
C PRO A 511 -8.30 -10.51 9.03
N ILE A 512 -7.68 -10.71 10.19
CA ILE A 512 -7.42 -9.63 11.15
C ILE A 512 -6.29 -8.70 10.67
N GLU A 513 -5.28 -9.21 9.96
CA GLU A 513 -4.24 -8.37 9.34
C GLU A 513 -4.83 -7.52 8.22
N MET A 514 -5.72 -8.08 7.40
CA MET A 514 -6.45 -7.30 6.39
C MET A 514 -7.30 -6.19 7.01
N GLU A 515 -7.94 -6.44 8.15
CA GLU A 515 -8.68 -5.41 8.88
C GLU A 515 -7.76 -4.31 9.42
N LEU A 516 -6.58 -4.66 9.93
CA LEU A 516 -5.56 -3.69 10.35
C LEU A 516 -5.11 -2.83 9.17
N LEU A 517 -4.83 -3.43 8.01
CA LEU A 517 -4.48 -2.68 6.80
C LEU A 517 -5.62 -1.75 6.36
N ARG A 518 -6.86 -2.22 6.44
CA ARG A 518 -8.07 -1.45 6.11
C ARG A 518 -8.19 -0.19 6.96
N ILE A 519 -7.97 -0.30 8.27
CA ILE A 519 -8.00 0.82 9.21
C ILE A 519 -6.99 1.93 8.83
N HIS A 520 -5.87 1.56 8.20
CA HIS A 520 -4.83 2.50 7.74
C HIS A 520 -4.98 2.94 6.28
N SER A 521 -5.97 2.41 5.57
CA SER A 521 -6.26 2.79 4.18
C SER A 521 -7.26 3.94 4.12
N VAL A 522 -7.04 4.86 3.18
CA VAL A 522 -8.00 5.93 2.86
C VAL A 522 -9.01 5.38 1.86
N ASN A 523 -10.30 5.46 2.21
CA ASN A 523 -11.43 5.03 1.37
C ASN A 523 -11.40 3.55 0.95
N ASP A 524 -10.74 2.68 1.72
CA ASP A 524 -10.62 1.25 1.43
C ASP A 524 -10.02 0.99 0.02
N ASN A 525 -9.04 1.80 -0.41
CA ASN A 525 -8.40 1.67 -1.72
C ASN A 525 -7.35 0.54 -1.72
N PHE A 526 -7.70 -0.62 -2.28
CA PHE A 526 -6.87 -1.83 -2.27
C PHE A 526 -6.65 -2.43 -3.66
N THR A 527 -5.45 -2.95 -3.89
CA THR A 527 -5.18 -3.97 -4.91
C THR A 527 -4.71 -5.24 -4.20
N ILE A 528 -5.51 -6.29 -4.25
CA ILE A 528 -5.26 -7.56 -3.58
C ILE A 528 -4.91 -8.58 -4.65
N LEU A 529 -3.72 -9.16 -4.58
CA LEU A 529 -3.25 -10.17 -5.52
C LEU A 529 -2.98 -11.48 -4.79
N GLY A 530 -3.33 -12.59 -5.40
CA GLY A 530 -3.06 -13.89 -4.79
C GLY A 530 -3.55 -15.06 -5.63
N ASP A 531 -3.38 -16.24 -5.05
CA ASP A 531 -3.84 -17.50 -5.61
C ASP A 531 -4.55 -18.30 -4.52
N LEU A 532 -5.84 -18.55 -4.73
CA LEU A 532 -6.67 -19.32 -3.80
C LEU A 532 -6.41 -20.84 -3.91
N GLU A 533 -5.74 -21.31 -4.97
CA GLU A 533 -5.43 -22.73 -5.14
C GLU A 533 -4.12 -23.13 -4.46
N THR A 534 -3.20 -22.19 -4.24
CA THR A 534 -1.93 -22.40 -3.52
C THR A 534 -2.04 -22.14 -2.02
N VAL A 535 -3.24 -21.91 -1.50
CA VAL A 535 -3.48 -21.75 -0.06
C VAL A 535 -2.82 -22.92 0.67
N SER A 536 -1.78 -22.60 1.42
CA SER A 536 -0.99 -23.57 2.21
C SER A 536 -1.80 -24.20 3.35
N VAL A 537 -3.04 -23.73 3.55
CA VAL A 537 -4.05 -24.29 4.45
C VAL A 537 -5.10 -25.04 3.64
N SER A 538 -5.00 -26.37 3.62
CA SER A 538 -5.93 -27.25 2.91
C SER A 538 -7.40 -26.97 3.26
N ASN A 539 -8.19 -26.65 2.23
CA ASN A 539 -9.65 -26.78 2.09
C ASN A 539 -10.37 -27.41 3.29
N GLN A 540 -10.88 -26.63 4.25
CA GLN A 540 -12.08 -27.05 5.02
C GLN A 540 -13.03 -25.92 5.46
N ASP A 541 -12.66 -24.64 5.51
CA ASP A 541 -13.60 -23.59 5.94
C ASP A 541 -13.77 -22.50 4.87
N LYS A 542 -14.72 -22.73 3.96
CA LYS A 542 -15.33 -21.69 3.11
C LYS A 542 -16.62 -21.22 3.79
N ASP A 543 -16.51 -20.23 4.67
CA ASP A 543 -17.64 -19.41 5.15
C ASP A 543 -17.18 -17.99 5.50
#